data_AF-A0A9Q0BFJ5-F1
#
_entry.id   AF-A0A9Q0BFJ5-F1
#
_cell.length_a   1.000
_cell.length_b   1.000
_cell.length_c   1.000
_cell.angle_alpha   90.00
_cell.angle_beta   90.00
_cell.angle_gamma   90.00
#
_symmetry.space_group_name_H-M   'P 1'
#
loop_
_entity.id
_entity.type
_entity.pdbx_description
1 polymer ?
#
loop_
_entity_poly.entity_id
_entity_poly.type
_entity_poly.pdbx_seq_one_letter_code
_entity_poly.pdbx_strand_id
1 'polypeptide(L)'
;MLEVPGIACYPASVDILGELDSMQDEDFTDQWQFDRRVYSVIRRARDSHLQLSLCSMDIFRFHVMSNGLVSVSDNGTSLPEVYFVNDIQALEAGQTQISPIARINGEDVRIFLEHSDSPVPVRQDPDAHYNSLFFSYASEAALWPLKGQLVHLGRFEFGAESLHFEFHNGSTTALPIMASVSSPDQFLVDGVDSQTLYHKKCLLDDPSPVLNPPNEPRVDRLEQEALNPILGYPEPSFLDKNHHPISYNLDHDALVLHIPVFSHVFIDPSYLTVDAMADYVNIVLLALDEGRNRLIIDITGNIGGDAMRAFYLFKLLFPDKVPHIASRVRRSKALDLITYASQLATEDEFDHASLLQYLNYPYLATPDLEGGGICRH
;
A
#
# COMPACT_ATOMS: atom_id res chain seq x y z
N MET A 1 -1.30 -21.21 -4.54
CA MET A 1 -0.51 -21.27 -3.30
C MET A 1 -1.02 -22.42 -2.46
N LEU A 2 -0.14 -23.35 -2.09
CA LEU A 2 -0.42 -24.38 -1.10
C LEU A 2 0.21 -23.87 0.21
N GLU A 3 -0.61 -23.80 1.26
CA GLU A 3 -0.27 -23.18 2.55
C GLU A 3 0.92 -23.86 3.24
N VAL A 4 1.75 -23.04 3.90
CA VAL A 4 2.74 -23.51 4.88
C VAL A 4 2.01 -23.68 6.22
N PRO A 5 1.92 -24.89 6.78
CA PRO A 5 1.25 -25.10 8.06
C PRO A 5 2.00 -24.42 9.20
N GLY A 6 1.32 -23.54 9.96
CA GLY A 6 1.80 -23.05 11.27
C GLY A 6 2.10 -21.55 11.38
N ILE A 7 1.93 -20.77 10.33
CA ILE A 7 2.02 -19.29 10.40
C ILE A 7 0.59 -18.75 10.59
N ALA A 8 0.38 -17.96 11.63
CA ALA A 8 -0.94 -17.39 11.90
C ALA A 8 -1.37 -16.50 10.72
N CYS A 9 -2.46 -16.88 10.04
CA CYS A 9 -2.99 -16.18 8.86
C CYS A 9 -3.35 -14.71 9.12
N TYR A 10 -3.48 -14.29 10.38
CA TYR A 10 -3.63 -12.89 10.76
C TYR A 10 -2.82 -12.63 12.04
N PRO A 11 -2.22 -11.44 12.19
CA PRO A 11 -1.50 -11.08 13.40
C PRO A 11 -2.44 -11.06 14.62
N ALA A 12 -1.85 -11.16 15.80
CA ALA A 12 -2.58 -11.01 17.05
C ALA A 12 -3.28 -9.64 17.13
N SER A 13 -4.46 -9.59 17.76
CA SER A 13 -5.14 -8.34 18.05
C SER A 13 -4.28 -7.44 18.94
N VAL A 14 -4.26 -6.13 18.65
CA VAL A 14 -3.58 -5.13 19.47
C VAL A 14 -4.59 -4.31 20.28
N ASP A 15 -4.34 -4.14 21.58
CA ASP A 15 -5.05 -3.17 22.42
C ASP A 15 -4.29 -1.85 22.42
N ILE A 16 -4.60 -0.99 21.44
CA ILE A 16 -3.92 0.29 21.25
C ILE A 16 -4.04 1.16 22.50
N LEU A 17 -5.22 1.21 23.13
CA LEU A 17 -5.44 2.06 24.29
C LEU A 17 -4.68 1.53 25.51
N GLY A 18 -4.75 0.22 25.77
CA GLY A 18 -3.98 -0.39 26.86
C GLY A 18 -2.47 -0.22 26.71
N GLU A 19 -1.96 -0.29 25.47
CA GLU A 19 -0.54 -0.06 25.18
C GLU A 19 -0.14 1.41 25.41
N LEU A 20 -0.98 2.36 24.96
CA LEU A 20 -0.75 3.79 25.23
C LEU A 20 -0.85 4.12 26.73
N ASP A 21 -1.74 3.46 27.47
CA ASP A 21 -1.83 3.60 28.93
C ASP A 21 -0.56 3.07 29.62
N SER A 22 -0.03 1.92 29.19
CA SER A 22 1.22 1.38 29.75
C SER A 22 2.43 2.28 29.52
N MET A 23 2.43 3.10 28.46
CA MET A 23 3.51 4.04 28.17
C MET A 23 3.59 5.21 29.16
N GLN A 24 2.55 5.46 29.96
CA GLN A 24 2.57 6.53 30.96
C GLN A 24 3.60 6.26 32.08
N ASP A 25 3.93 4.98 32.30
CA ASP A 25 4.92 4.53 33.28
C ASP A 25 6.30 4.25 32.63
N GLU A 26 6.46 4.48 31.32
CA GLU A 26 7.72 4.31 30.60
C GLU A 26 8.56 5.61 30.61
N ASP A 27 9.85 5.50 30.98
CA ASP A 27 10.81 6.61 30.88
C ASP A 27 11.45 6.65 29.49
N PHE A 28 11.33 7.78 28.80
CA PHE A 28 11.96 8.01 27.48
C PHE A 28 13.20 8.90 27.61
N THR A 29 14.30 8.49 26.97
CA THR A 29 15.57 9.23 27.02
C THR A 29 15.53 10.50 26.16
N ASP A 30 14.78 10.45 25.06
CA ASP A 30 14.66 11.53 24.08
C ASP A 30 13.31 11.45 23.33
N GLN A 31 12.98 12.50 22.58
CA GLN A 31 11.74 12.56 21.80
C GLN A 31 11.65 11.44 20.74
N TRP A 32 12.79 11.01 20.19
CA TRP A 32 12.81 9.97 19.15
C TRP A 32 12.38 8.61 19.71
N GLN A 33 12.82 8.26 20.91
CA GLN A 33 12.37 7.04 21.60
C GLN A 33 10.86 7.08 21.87
N PHE A 34 10.34 8.21 22.36
CA PHE A 34 8.90 8.38 22.58
C PHE A 34 8.11 8.24 21.28
N ASP A 35 8.49 8.98 20.24
CA ASP A 35 7.79 8.99 18.96
C ASP A 35 7.78 7.60 18.30
N ARG A 36 8.93 6.91 18.31
CA ARG A 36 9.04 5.53 17.81
C ARG A 36 8.15 4.56 18.59
N ARG A 37 8.06 4.70 19.91
CA ARG A 37 7.22 3.83 20.75
C ARG A 37 5.75 4.00 20.39
N VAL A 38 5.24 5.24 20.31
CA VAL A 38 3.85 5.51 19.91
C VAL A 38 3.58 4.96 18.49
N TYR A 39 4.48 5.25 17.55
CA TYR A 39 4.34 4.79 16.17
C TYR A 39 4.29 3.26 16.06
N SER A 40 5.13 2.55 16.82
CA SER A 40 5.11 1.09 16.89
C SER A 40 3.78 0.54 17.39
N VAL A 41 3.17 1.16 18.41
CA VAL A 41 1.83 0.78 18.90
C VAL A 41 0.79 0.91 17.80
N ILE A 42 0.73 2.06 17.13
CA ILE A 42 -0.25 2.33 16.07
C ILE A 42 -0.08 1.37 14.89
N ARG A 43 1.16 1.11 14.46
CA ARG A 43 1.43 0.24 13.32
C ARG A 43 1.07 -1.22 13.52
N ARG A 44 1.09 -1.71 14.76
CA ARG A 44 0.65 -3.09 15.06
C ARG A 44 -0.82 -3.34 14.72
N ALA A 45 -1.63 -2.27 14.56
CA ALA A 45 -3.00 -2.39 14.07
C ALA A 45 -3.08 -2.81 12.59
N ARG A 46 -1.98 -2.65 11.84
CA ARG A 46 -1.85 -2.97 10.42
C ARG A 46 -2.91 -2.34 9.51
N ASP A 47 -3.38 -1.15 9.87
CA ASP A 47 -4.33 -0.42 9.06
C ASP A 47 -3.65 0.77 8.39
N SER A 48 -3.63 0.76 7.05
CA SER A 48 -3.10 1.87 6.26
C SER A 48 -3.90 3.17 6.45
N HIS A 49 -5.10 3.14 7.05
CA HIS A 49 -5.88 4.33 7.40
C HIS A 49 -5.65 4.78 8.85
N LEU A 50 -5.06 3.93 9.69
CA LEU A 50 -4.67 4.27 11.05
C LEU A 50 -3.17 4.57 11.09
N GLN A 51 -2.81 5.80 10.73
CA GLN A 51 -1.44 6.25 10.72
C GLN A 51 -1.25 7.42 11.68
N LEU A 52 -0.07 7.49 12.29
CA LEU A 52 0.38 8.61 13.08
C LEU A 52 1.78 9.01 12.62
N SER A 53 1.99 10.30 12.35
CA SER A 53 3.32 10.85 12.05
C SER A 53 3.67 11.82 13.16
N LEU A 54 4.68 11.47 13.96
CA LEU A 54 5.18 12.34 15.01
C LEU A 54 6.41 13.10 14.54
N CYS A 55 6.68 14.23 15.17
CA CYS A 55 7.58 15.25 14.65
C CYS A 55 8.98 14.75 14.30
N SER A 56 9.57 13.87 15.12
CA SER A 56 10.94 13.39 14.90
C SER A 56 11.02 12.35 13.78
N MET A 57 9.89 11.69 13.46
CA MET A 57 9.76 10.69 12.38
C MET A 57 9.74 11.28 10.98
N ASP A 58 9.60 12.59 10.89
CA ASP A 58 9.51 13.29 9.62
C ASP A 58 10.85 13.81 9.11
N ILE A 59 11.91 13.65 9.92
CA ILE A 59 13.25 14.16 9.64
C ILE A 59 13.97 13.29 8.60
N PHE A 60 13.92 11.96 8.78
CA PHE A 60 14.64 11.01 7.94
C PHE A 60 13.71 10.05 7.20
N ARG A 61 14.15 9.62 6.02
CA ARG A 61 13.60 8.49 5.28
C ARG A 61 14.66 7.41 5.12
N PHE A 62 14.31 6.18 5.47
CA PHE A 62 15.20 5.04 5.41
C PHE A 62 14.95 4.21 4.16
N HIS A 63 16.02 3.68 3.59
CA HIS A 63 15.97 2.87 2.38
C HIS A 63 17.14 1.89 2.32
N VAL A 64 16.91 0.72 1.74
CA VAL A 64 17.95 -0.31 1.55
C VAL A 64 18.57 -0.10 0.17
N MET A 65 19.89 -0.13 0.06
CA MET A 65 20.58 0.03 -1.23
C MET A 65 20.47 -1.22 -2.10
N SER A 66 19.30 -1.42 -2.71
CA SER A 66 18.99 -2.55 -3.60
C SER A 66 18.00 -2.18 -4.70
N ASN A 67 17.95 -3.00 -5.75
CA ASN A 67 16.95 -2.92 -6.81
C ASN A 67 15.63 -3.62 -6.47
N GLY A 68 15.54 -4.21 -5.28
CA GLY A 68 14.36 -4.94 -4.82
C GLY A 68 14.56 -6.45 -4.87
N LEU A 69 13.54 -7.15 -4.37
CA LEU A 69 13.45 -8.61 -4.42
C LEU A 69 12.35 -9.01 -5.40
N VAL A 70 12.41 -10.25 -5.86
CA VAL A 70 11.31 -10.92 -6.58
C VAL A 70 11.02 -12.26 -5.94
N SER A 71 9.77 -12.74 -6.07
CA SER A 71 9.34 -14.07 -5.68
C SER A 71 8.97 -14.84 -6.95
N VAL A 72 9.78 -15.83 -7.33
CA VAL A 72 9.71 -16.48 -8.65
C VAL A 72 9.67 -17.99 -8.49
N SER A 73 8.71 -18.62 -9.17
CA SER A 73 8.69 -20.08 -9.36
C SER A 73 9.41 -20.43 -10.66
N ASP A 74 10.30 -21.42 -10.59
CA ASP A 74 11.08 -21.90 -11.73
C ASP A 74 10.22 -22.55 -12.84
N ASN A 75 9.04 -23.04 -12.49
CA ASN A 75 8.17 -23.79 -13.39
C ASN A 75 6.69 -23.33 -13.35
N GLY A 76 6.39 -22.27 -12.60
CA GLY A 76 5.05 -21.72 -12.43
C GLY A 76 4.09 -22.54 -11.56
N THR A 77 4.55 -23.65 -10.99
CA THR A 77 3.75 -24.57 -10.15
C THR A 77 4.38 -24.91 -8.81
N SER A 78 5.71 -24.83 -8.71
CA SER A 78 6.47 -24.93 -7.47
C SER A 78 6.21 -23.72 -6.58
N LEU A 79 6.48 -23.87 -5.28
CA LEU A 79 6.51 -22.71 -4.39
C LEU A 79 7.59 -21.74 -4.90
N PRO A 80 7.26 -20.45 -5.00
CA PRO A 80 8.22 -19.46 -5.45
C PRO A 80 9.32 -19.27 -4.40
N GLU A 81 10.53 -19.07 -4.89
CA GLU A 81 11.69 -18.75 -4.08
C GLU A 81 12.05 -17.27 -4.26
N VAL A 82 12.76 -16.70 -3.30
CA VAL A 82 13.06 -15.27 -3.26
C VAL A 82 14.45 -14.99 -3.84
N TYR A 83 14.53 -14.03 -4.75
CA TYR A 83 15.79 -13.63 -5.41
C TYR A 83 15.95 -12.11 -5.40
N PHE A 84 17.16 -11.63 -5.63
CA PHE A 84 17.35 -10.22 -5.99
C PHE A 84 16.88 -9.98 -7.43
N VAL A 85 16.36 -8.79 -7.72
CA VAL A 85 16.06 -8.37 -9.11
C VAL A 85 17.29 -8.53 -10.02
N ASN A 86 18.49 -8.25 -9.49
CA ASN A 86 19.73 -8.38 -10.25
C ASN A 86 20.06 -9.84 -10.64
N ASP A 87 19.59 -10.83 -9.87
CA ASP A 87 19.75 -12.24 -10.23
C ASP A 87 18.95 -12.56 -11.50
N ILE A 88 17.71 -12.05 -11.60
CA ILE A 88 16.89 -12.22 -12.79
C ILE A 88 17.52 -11.53 -14.00
N GLN A 89 18.02 -10.31 -13.82
CA GLN A 89 18.74 -9.59 -14.88
C GLN A 89 20.00 -10.35 -15.34
N ALA A 90 20.69 -11.02 -14.41
CA ALA A 90 21.83 -11.86 -14.73
C ALA A 90 21.43 -13.10 -15.54
N LEU A 91 20.30 -13.75 -15.22
CA LEU A 91 19.75 -14.84 -16.03
C LEU A 91 19.42 -14.38 -17.45
N GLU A 92 18.77 -13.22 -17.60
CA GLU A 92 18.45 -12.64 -18.91
C GLU A 92 19.71 -12.31 -19.72
N ALA A 93 20.78 -11.89 -19.05
CA ALA A 93 22.10 -11.65 -19.65
C ALA A 93 22.88 -12.94 -19.97
N GLY A 94 22.29 -14.12 -19.74
CA GLY A 94 22.86 -15.42 -20.09
C GLY A 94 23.69 -16.09 -18.98
N GLN A 95 23.66 -15.59 -17.74
CA GLN A 95 24.16 -16.36 -16.61
C GLN A 95 23.24 -17.56 -16.36
N THR A 96 23.82 -18.69 -15.96
CA THR A 96 23.08 -19.95 -15.79
C THR A 96 22.94 -20.37 -14.34
N GLN A 97 23.50 -19.61 -13.40
CA GLN A 97 23.46 -19.93 -11.97
C GLN A 97 23.12 -18.68 -11.17
N ILE A 98 21.91 -18.68 -10.61
CA ILE A 98 21.51 -17.79 -9.53
C ILE A 98 21.13 -18.63 -8.32
N SER A 99 21.18 -18.05 -7.13
CA SER A 99 20.81 -18.75 -5.90
C SER A 99 19.72 -17.97 -5.19
N PRO A 100 18.67 -18.64 -4.70
CA PRO A 100 17.66 -17.97 -3.90
C PRO A 100 18.23 -17.58 -2.54
N ILE A 101 17.65 -16.51 -1.98
CA ILE A 101 17.91 -16.04 -0.64
C ILE A 101 17.31 -17.06 0.33
N ALA A 102 18.12 -17.61 1.22
CA ALA A 102 17.69 -18.54 2.26
C ALA A 102 17.29 -17.79 3.54
N ARG A 103 18.05 -16.76 3.92
CA ARG A 103 17.87 -16.05 5.20
C ARG A 103 18.13 -14.56 5.09
N ILE A 104 17.42 -13.79 5.91
CA ILE A 104 17.68 -12.37 6.15
C ILE A 104 17.93 -12.17 7.65
N ASN A 105 19.06 -11.56 8.01
CA ASN A 105 19.51 -11.36 9.41
C ASN A 105 19.50 -12.65 10.25
N GLY A 106 19.85 -13.79 9.65
CA GLY A 106 19.85 -15.09 10.32
C GLY A 106 18.45 -15.70 10.53
N GLU A 107 17.38 -15.11 9.98
CA GLU A 107 16.03 -15.68 9.98
C GLU A 107 15.67 -16.23 8.61
N ASP A 108 14.88 -17.32 8.53
CA ASP A 108 14.39 -17.84 7.25
C ASP A 108 13.70 -16.73 6.45
N VAL A 109 13.99 -16.65 5.14
CA VAL A 109 13.54 -15.54 4.29
C VAL A 109 12.02 -15.37 4.28
N ARG A 110 11.25 -16.47 4.29
CA ARG A 110 9.78 -16.40 4.26
C ARG A 110 9.27 -15.88 5.59
N ILE A 111 9.82 -16.40 6.68
CA ILE A 111 9.51 -15.97 8.03
C ILE A 111 9.82 -14.47 8.19
N PHE A 112 10.99 -14.00 7.73
CA PHE A 112 11.37 -12.59 7.82
C PHE A 112 10.43 -11.66 7.03
N LEU A 113 10.04 -12.07 5.82
CA LEU A 113 9.18 -11.26 4.95
C LEU A 113 7.70 -11.27 5.39
N GLU A 114 7.24 -12.35 6.02
CA GLU A 114 5.89 -12.46 6.56
C GLU A 114 5.77 -11.86 7.98
N HIS A 115 6.90 -11.60 8.65
CA HIS A 115 6.93 -11.21 10.05
C HIS A 115 6.21 -9.89 10.35
N SER A 116 5.56 -9.87 11.51
CA SER A 116 4.76 -8.74 12.00
C SER A 116 5.53 -7.50 12.38
N ASP A 117 6.80 -7.65 12.68
CA ASP A 117 7.69 -6.54 13.05
C ASP A 117 8.47 -6.02 11.84
N SER A 118 8.08 -6.47 10.63
CA SER A 118 8.65 -5.96 9.39
C SER A 118 8.54 -4.43 9.35
N PRO A 119 9.66 -3.73 9.07
CA PRO A 119 9.74 -2.26 9.06
C PRO A 119 8.82 -1.61 8.02
N VAL A 120 8.22 -2.40 7.15
CA VAL A 120 7.49 -2.02 5.95
C VAL A 120 6.06 -1.57 6.25
N PRO A 121 5.54 -0.48 5.63
CA PRO A 121 4.15 -0.05 5.78
C PRO A 121 3.18 -1.23 5.67
N VAL A 122 2.41 -1.46 6.73
CA VAL A 122 1.71 -2.73 6.86
C VAL A 122 0.36 -2.65 6.16
N ARG A 123 0.06 -3.65 5.33
CA ARG A 123 -1.27 -3.85 4.76
C ARG A 123 -2.13 -4.65 5.76
N GLN A 124 -3.44 -4.42 5.73
CA GLN A 124 -4.41 -5.13 6.58
C GLN A 124 -4.41 -6.63 6.28
N ASP A 125 -4.25 -6.95 5.00
CA ASP A 125 -4.19 -8.31 4.49
C ASP A 125 -2.73 -8.80 4.40
N PRO A 126 -2.39 -9.96 4.98
CA PRO A 126 -1.02 -10.49 4.96
C PRO A 126 -0.50 -10.78 3.55
N ASP A 127 -1.34 -11.25 2.63
CA ASP A 127 -0.92 -11.53 1.25
C ASP A 127 -0.64 -10.21 0.52
N ALA A 128 -1.49 -9.20 0.71
CA ALA A 128 -1.24 -7.86 0.18
C ALA A 128 0.05 -7.25 0.77
N HIS A 129 0.34 -7.50 2.05
CA HIS A 129 1.59 -7.07 2.67
C HIS A 129 2.78 -7.76 2.01
N TYR A 130 2.76 -9.09 1.94
CA TYR A 130 3.82 -9.88 1.33
C TYR A 130 4.07 -9.44 -0.12
N ASN A 131 3.02 -9.33 -0.93
CA ASN A 131 3.11 -8.90 -2.33
C ASN A 131 3.69 -7.49 -2.47
N SER A 132 3.46 -6.60 -1.50
CA SER A 132 4.00 -5.23 -1.54
C SER A 132 5.51 -5.13 -1.30
N LEU A 133 6.16 -6.20 -0.80
CA LEU A 133 7.59 -6.20 -0.49
C LEU A 133 8.47 -6.29 -1.74
N PHE A 134 7.93 -6.84 -2.82
CA PHE A 134 8.67 -7.21 -4.02
C PHE A 134 8.60 -6.15 -5.11
N PHE A 135 9.58 -6.19 -6.01
CA PHE A 135 9.58 -5.46 -7.25
C PHE A 135 8.33 -5.84 -8.08
N SER A 136 7.63 -4.84 -8.62
CA SER A 136 6.43 -5.08 -9.42
C SER A 136 6.10 -3.90 -10.34
N TYR A 137 5.97 -4.17 -11.64
CA TYR A 137 5.45 -3.20 -12.61
C TYR A 137 4.01 -2.79 -12.29
N ALA A 138 3.20 -3.68 -11.72
CA ALA A 138 1.85 -3.35 -11.29
C ALA A 138 1.84 -2.34 -10.12
N SER A 139 2.85 -2.37 -9.25
CA SER A 139 3.02 -1.34 -8.23
C SER A 139 3.30 0.03 -8.86
N GLU A 140 4.16 0.10 -9.87
CA GLU A 140 4.44 1.34 -10.60
C GLU A 140 3.20 1.87 -11.32
N ALA A 141 2.43 0.99 -11.95
CA ALA A 141 1.15 1.33 -12.56
C ALA A 141 0.15 1.95 -11.56
N ALA A 142 0.21 1.51 -10.29
CA ALA A 142 -0.58 2.05 -9.19
C ALA A 142 0.04 3.29 -8.51
N LEU A 143 1.11 3.86 -9.07
CA LEU A 143 1.89 4.96 -8.50
C LEU A 143 2.57 4.63 -7.17
N TRP A 144 2.96 3.37 -6.98
CA TRP A 144 3.77 2.88 -5.86
C TRP A 144 5.21 2.58 -6.27
N PRO A 145 6.14 2.46 -5.31
CA PRO A 145 7.54 2.22 -5.63
C PRO A 145 7.73 0.89 -6.38
N LEU A 146 8.27 0.99 -7.60
CA LEU A 146 8.58 -0.13 -8.48
C LEU A 146 9.41 -1.23 -7.78
N LYS A 147 10.35 -0.85 -6.91
CA LYS A 147 11.31 -1.77 -6.26
C LYS A 147 10.74 -2.55 -5.07
N GLY A 148 9.47 -2.33 -4.72
CA GLY A 148 8.84 -2.94 -3.55
C GLY A 148 9.21 -2.26 -2.24
N GLN A 149 8.36 -2.43 -1.24
CA GLN A 149 8.47 -1.65 -0.01
C GLN A 149 9.61 -2.12 0.93
N LEU A 150 10.16 -3.33 0.76
CA LEU A 150 11.29 -3.79 1.57
C LEU A 150 12.52 -2.88 1.44
N VAL A 151 12.73 -2.30 0.26
CA VAL A 151 13.86 -1.38 0.03
C VAL A 151 13.49 0.08 0.25
N HIS A 152 12.21 0.36 0.53
CA HIS A 152 11.64 1.68 0.81
C HIS A 152 11.02 1.74 2.22
N LEU A 153 11.88 1.66 3.25
CA LEU A 153 11.50 1.57 4.67
C LEU A 153 10.76 2.82 5.21
N GLY A 154 10.83 3.94 4.49
CA GLY A 154 10.05 5.13 4.83
C GLY A 154 10.51 5.75 6.14
N ARG A 155 9.59 6.00 7.08
CA ARG A 155 9.91 6.66 8.36
C ARG A 155 10.53 5.73 9.41
N PHE A 156 10.61 4.44 9.11
CA PHE A 156 10.98 3.45 10.09
C PHE A 156 12.47 3.11 9.99
N GLU A 157 13.18 3.37 11.09
CA GLU A 157 14.53 2.91 11.29
C GLU A 157 14.49 1.43 11.72
N PHE A 158 15.20 0.57 11.00
CA PHE A 158 15.27 -0.87 11.29
C PHE A 158 16.06 -1.20 12.57
N GLY A 159 16.72 -0.21 13.18
CA GLY A 159 17.62 -0.41 14.32
C GLY A 159 18.90 -1.16 13.96
N ALA A 160 19.20 -1.31 12.65
CA ALA A 160 20.43 -1.89 12.15
C ALA A 160 21.02 -1.03 11.02
N GLU A 161 22.33 -1.14 10.83
CA GLU A 161 23.07 -0.41 9.78
C GLU A 161 22.97 -1.11 8.42
N SER A 162 22.60 -2.39 8.40
CA SER A 162 22.51 -3.20 7.19
C SER A 162 21.53 -4.37 7.34
N LEU A 163 21.04 -4.87 6.20
CA LEU A 163 20.37 -6.17 6.08
C LEU A 163 21.36 -7.20 5.57
N HIS A 164 21.49 -8.31 6.29
CA HIS A 164 22.38 -9.42 5.96
C HIS A 164 21.60 -10.51 5.24
N PHE A 165 22.07 -10.96 4.09
CA PHE A 165 21.42 -11.97 3.27
C PHE A 165 22.33 -13.19 3.15
N GLU A 166 21.77 -14.37 3.39
CA GLU A 166 22.42 -15.66 3.19
C GLU A 166 21.68 -16.39 2.06
N PHE A 167 22.42 -16.99 1.13
CA PHE A 167 21.86 -17.68 -0.03
C PHE A 167 21.94 -19.20 0.12
N HIS A 168 21.10 -19.93 -0.60
CA HIS A 168 21.08 -21.40 -0.57
C HIS A 168 22.38 -22.06 -1.04
N ASN A 169 23.18 -21.37 -1.86
CA ASN A 169 24.51 -21.83 -2.28
C ASN A 169 25.63 -21.55 -1.23
N GLY A 170 25.29 -20.97 -0.08
CA GLY A 170 26.21 -20.64 1.01
C GLY A 170 26.93 -19.31 0.86
N SER A 171 26.70 -18.52 -0.21
CA SER A 171 27.21 -17.16 -0.29
C SER A 171 26.41 -16.22 0.63
N THR A 172 26.99 -15.06 0.92
CA THR A 172 26.36 -14.04 1.77
C THR A 172 26.63 -12.64 1.23
N THR A 173 25.71 -11.71 1.45
CA THR A 173 25.93 -10.28 1.20
C THR A 173 25.30 -9.43 2.30
N ALA A 174 25.76 -8.20 2.47
CA ALA A 174 25.15 -7.24 3.39
C ALA A 174 24.86 -5.94 2.64
N LEU A 175 23.63 -5.46 2.74
CA LEU A 175 23.17 -4.24 2.08
C LEU A 175 22.98 -3.13 3.11
N PRO A 176 23.61 -1.96 2.93
CA PRO A 176 23.49 -0.86 3.89
C PRO A 176 22.07 -0.28 3.88
N ILE A 177 21.61 0.10 5.08
CA ILE A 177 20.41 0.89 5.29
C ILE A 177 20.84 2.35 5.35
N MET A 178 20.34 3.15 4.42
CA MET A 178 20.68 4.55 4.28
C MET A 178 19.56 5.43 4.80
N ALA A 179 19.93 6.48 5.53
CA ALA A 179 19.03 7.57 5.90
C ALA A 179 19.22 8.73 4.92
N SER A 180 18.13 9.19 4.31
CA SER A 180 18.06 10.46 3.60
C SER A 180 17.26 11.47 4.42
N VAL A 181 17.62 12.73 4.32
CA VAL A 181 16.93 13.82 5.00
C VAL A 181 15.71 14.23 4.17
N SER A 182 14.51 14.27 4.77
CA SER A 182 13.27 14.62 4.06
C SER A 182 13.24 16.08 3.57
N SER A 183 13.93 16.98 4.27
CA SER A 183 14.01 18.40 3.91
C SER A 183 15.44 18.91 4.11
N PRO A 184 16.37 18.60 3.19
CA PRO A 184 17.79 18.93 3.34
C PRO A 184 18.04 20.41 3.63
N ASP A 185 17.32 21.31 2.96
CA ASP A 185 17.44 22.77 3.15
C ASP A 185 17.05 23.25 4.54
N GLN A 186 16.22 22.48 5.27
CA GLN A 186 15.82 22.79 6.63
C GLN A 186 16.73 22.16 7.70
N PHE A 187 17.56 21.19 7.31
CA PHE A 187 18.32 20.32 8.20
C PHE A 187 19.83 20.55 8.11
N LEU A 188 20.38 20.81 6.91
CA LEU A 188 21.82 20.98 6.66
C LEU A 188 22.30 22.43 6.82
N VAL A 189 21.64 23.21 7.68
CA VAL A 189 22.12 24.56 8.01
C VAL A 189 23.23 24.44 9.05
N ASP A 190 24.37 25.10 8.82
CA ASP A 190 25.47 25.12 9.78
C ASP A 190 24.99 25.56 11.18
N GLY A 191 25.34 24.79 12.22
CA GLY A 191 25.00 25.10 13.61
C GLY A 191 23.67 24.53 14.12
N VAL A 192 23.00 23.63 13.38
CA VAL A 192 21.85 22.88 13.90
C VAL A 192 22.32 21.81 14.90
N ASP A 193 22.02 22.01 16.18
CA ASP A 193 22.15 21.00 17.23
C ASP A 193 20.83 20.25 17.49
N SER A 194 20.85 19.23 18.35
CA SER A 194 19.67 18.42 18.65
C SER A 194 18.53 19.24 19.27
N GLN A 195 18.85 20.27 20.07
CA GLN A 195 17.85 21.13 20.67
C GLN A 195 17.17 22.02 19.63
N THR A 196 17.94 22.64 18.74
CA THR A 196 17.42 23.47 17.64
C THR A 196 16.56 22.64 16.69
N LEU A 197 16.99 21.41 16.39
CA LEU A 197 16.21 20.48 15.56
C LEU A 197 14.88 20.09 16.24
N TYR A 198 14.91 19.76 17.53
CA TYR A 198 13.71 19.47 18.31
C TYR A 198 12.74 20.66 18.33
N HIS A 199 13.23 21.86 18.65
CA HIS A 199 12.40 23.07 18.63
C HIS A 199 11.76 23.29 17.25
N LYS A 200 12.55 23.22 16.17
CA LYS A 200 12.05 23.48 14.81
C LYS A 200 11.06 22.44 14.29
N LYS A 201 11.18 21.18 14.72
CA LYS A 201 10.36 20.07 14.20
C LYS A 201 9.22 19.67 15.12
N CYS A 202 9.40 19.76 16.43
CA CYS A 202 8.49 19.22 17.44
C CYS A 202 7.76 20.29 18.25
N LEU A 203 8.31 21.51 18.35
CA LEU A 203 7.66 22.60 19.04
C LEU A 203 7.11 23.60 18.02
N LEU A 204 5.82 23.92 18.16
CA LEU A 204 5.15 24.89 17.31
C LEU A 204 5.53 26.30 17.76
N ASP A 205 6.65 26.85 17.29
CA ASP A 205 6.88 28.30 17.41
C ASP A 205 6.22 29.11 16.26
N ASP A 206 5.59 28.42 15.31
CA ASP A 206 4.72 29.02 14.30
C ASP A 206 3.60 28.01 13.99
N PRO A 207 2.31 28.40 13.90
CA PRO A 207 1.30 27.58 13.25
C PRO A 207 1.68 27.47 11.78
N SER A 208 2.65 26.61 11.47
CA SER A 208 2.83 26.14 10.11
C SER A 208 1.47 25.62 9.68
N PRO A 209 0.93 26.08 8.55
CA PRO A 209 -0.32 25.56 8.04
C PRO A 209 -0.15 24.04 8.01
N VAL A 210 -1.18 23.32 8.45
CA VAL A 210 -1.30 21.88 8.20
C VAL A 210 -0.72 21.65 6.82
N LEU A 211 0.43 20.97 6.75
CA LEU A 211 1.09 20.69 5.50
C LEU A 211 0.09 19.78 4.78
N ASN A 212 -0.80 20.39 4.00
CA ASN A 212 -1.35 19.72 2.85
C ASN A 212 -0.13 19.14 2.15
N PRO A 213 -0.16 17.83 1.79
CA PRO A 213 0.95 17.22 1.06
C PRO A 213 1.37 18.20 -0.04
N PRO A 214 2.67 18.46 -0.22
CA PRO A 214 3.12 19.50 -1.12
C PRO A 214 2.35 19.38 -2.42
N ASN A 215 1.60 20.42 -2.76
CA ASN A 215 1.28 20.72 -4.14
C ASN A 215 2.63 21.04 -4.80
N GLU A 216 3.48 20.03 -4.99
CA GLU A 216 4.32 20.04 -6.17
C GLU A 216 3.38 20.28 -7.37
N PRO A 217 3.85 20.91 -8.45
CA PRO A 217 3.15 20.84 -9.73
C PRO A 217 3.22 19.39 -10.21
N ARG A 218 2.45 18.52 -9.56
CA ARG A 218 2.25 17.12 -9.93
C ARG A 218 1.59 17.07 -11.31
N VAL A 219 0.75 18.06 -11.60
CA VAL A 219 0.05 18.25 -12.87
C VAL A 219 1.03 18.28 -14.06
N ASP A 220 2.13 19.04 -13.99
CA ASP A 220 3.07 19.16 -15.12
C ASP A 220 3.93 17.89 -15.34
N ARG A 221 4.21 17.12 -14.28
CA ARG A 221 4.94 15.84 -14.38
C ARG A 221 4.01 14.71 -14.87
N LEU A 222 2.75 14.74 -14.45
CA LEU A 222 1.72 13.74 -14.76
C LEU A 222 1.13 13.88 -16.18
N GLU A 223 1.00 15.10 -16.71
CA GLU A 223 0.59 15.32 -18.11
C GLU A 223 1.64 14.77 -19.11
N GLN A 224 2.92 14.72 -18.72
CA GLN A 224 3.98 14.07 -19.52
C GLN A 224 4.03 12.54 -19.31
N GLU A 225 3.65 12.03 -18.14
CA GLU A 225 3.60 10.60 -17.84
C GLU A 225 2.38 9.90 -18.45
N ALA A 226 1.24 10.60 -18.63
CA ALA A 226 0.03 10.08 -19.25
C ALA A 226 0.19 9.66 -20.73
N LEU A 227 1.28 10.06 -21.39
CA LEU A 227 1.57 9.71 -22.79
C LEU A 227 2.58 8.55 -22.95
N ASN A 228 3.18 8.07 -21.86
CA ASN A 228 4.16 6.99 -21.93
C ASN A 228 3.50 5.63 -21.66
N PRO A 229 3.85 4.58 -22.42
CA PRO A 229 3.47 3.21 -22.07
C PRO A 229 3.88 2.91 -20.63
N ILE A 230 2.99 2.30 -19.85
CA ILE A 230 3.32 1.83 -18.50
C ILE A 230 4.46 0.83 -18.64
N LEU A 231 5.55 1.04 -17.92
CA LEU A 231 6.73 0.18 -18.01
C LEU A 231 6.35 -1.28 -17.72
N GLY A 232 6.75 -2.19 -18.61
CA GLY A 232 6.45 -3.62 -18.49
C GLY A 232 5.06 -4.05 -18.98
N TYR A 233 4.20 -3.12 -19.40
CA TYR A 233 2.88 -3.43 -19.98
C TYR A 233 2.91 -3.42 -21.51
N PRO A 234 2.02 -4.18 -22.18
CA PRO A 234 1.87 -4.13 -23.63
C PRO A 234 1.24 -2.81 -24.09
N GLU A 235 1.13 -2.62 -25.40
CA GLU A 235 0.42 -1.47 -25.97
C GLU A 235 -1.05 -1.46 -25.54
N PRO A 236 -1.59 -0.33 -25.06
CA PRO A 236 -2.96 -0.24 -24.61
C PRO A 236 -3.95 -0.34 -25.77
N SER A 237 -5.09 -0.96 -25.49
CA SER A 237 -6.19 -1.09 -26.45
C SER A 237 -7.19 0.07 -26.34
N PHE A 238 -7.38 0.58 -25.12
CA PHE A 238 -8.20 1.76 -24.84
C PHE A 238 -7.52 2.67 -23.83
N LEU A 239 -7.72 3.97 -24.04
CA LEU A 239 -7.34 5.03 -23.13
C LEU A 239 -8.61 5.67 -22.54
N ASP A 240 -8.56 6.12 -21.29
CA ASP A 240 -9.63 6.93 -20.69
C ASP A 240 -9.69 8.34 -21.31
N LYS A 241 -10.67 9.15 -20.90
CA LYS A 241 -10.81 10.53 -21.38
C LYS A 241 -9.60 11.43 -21.06
N ASN A 242 -8.74 11.01 -20.13
CA ASN A 242 -7.53 11.68 -19.71
C ASN A 242 -6.27 11.05 -20.33
N HIS A 243 -6.43 10.19 -21.34
CA HIS A 243 -5.38 9.45 -22.06
C HIS A 243 -4.63 8.40 -21.25
N HIS A 244 -5.15 7.96 -20.09
CA HIS A 244 -4.52 6.86 -19.34
C HIS A 244 -4.88 5.49 -19.91
N PRO A 245 -3.91 4.56 -19.99
CA PRO A 245 -4.17 3.16 -20.31
C PRO A 245 -5.16 2.49 -19.33
N ILE A 246 -6.30 2.04 -19.84
CA ILE A 246 -7.33 1.35 -19.04
C ILE A 246 -7.66 -0.07 -19.54
N SER A 247 -7.08 -0.50 -20.66
CA SER A 247 -7.26 -1.88 -21.12
C SER A 247 -6.15 -2.37 -22.04
N TYR A 248 -6.04 -3.69 -22.14
CA TYR A 248 -5.09 -4.40 -22.98
C TYR A 248 -5.73 -5.62 -23.64
N ASN A 249 -5.30 -5.93 -24.86
CA ASN A 249 -5.67 -7.15 -25.56
C ASN A 249 -4.75 -8.29 -25.13
N LEU A 250 -5.31 -9.33 -24.49
CA LEU A 250 -4.53 -10.53 -24.17
C LEU A 250 -4.47 -11.48 -25.37
N ASP A 251 -5.63 -11.74 -25.98
CA ASP A 251 -5.76 -12.52 -27.21
C ASP A 251 -6.97 -12.02 -28.03
N HIS A 252 -7.40 -12.81 -29.03
CA HIS A 252 -8.55 -12.46 -29.89
C HIS A 252 -9.92 -12.52 -29.17
N ASP A 253 -9.99 -13.19 -28.02
CA ASP A 253 -11.22 -13.49 -27.30
C ASP A 253 -11.24 -12.86 -25.89
N ALA A 254 -10.07 -12.50 -25.34
CA ALA A 254 -9.91 -11.94 -24.01
C ALA A 254 -9.43 -10.48 -24.03
N LEU A 255 -10.18 -9.62 -23.36
CA LEU A 255 -9.80 -8.25 -23.01
C LEU A 255 -9.42 -8.18 -21.53
N VAL A 256 -8.36 -7.44 -21.22
CA VAL A 256 -7.97 -7.09 -19.85
C VAL A 256 -8.45 -5.67 -19.56
N LEU A 257 -9.37 -5.52 -18.60
CA LEU A 257 -9.69 -4.26 -17.96
C LEU A 257 -8.68 -4.04 -16.84
N HIS A 258 -7.81 -3.05 -16.99
CA HIS A 258 -6.74 -2.77 -16.04
C HIS A 258 -7.15 -1.62 -15.12
N ILE A 259 -7.16 -1.88 -13.81
CA ILE A 259 -7.56 -0.93 -12.78
C ILE A 259 -6.45 -0.89 -11.73
N PRO A 260 -5.41 -0.07 -11.95
CA PRO A 260 -4.30 0.02 -11.01
C PRO A 260 -4.67 0.77 -9.72
N VAL A 261 -5.74 1.56 -9.73
CA VAL A 261 -6.28 2.26 -8.55
C VAL A 261 -7.74 2.63 -8.79
N PHE A 262 -8.59 2.56 -7.77
CA PHE A 262 -9.98 3.04 -7.82
C PHE A 262 -10.08 4.55 -7.59
N SER A 263 -9.18 5.35 -8.13
CA SER A 263 -9.18 6.81 -7.97
C SER A 263 -8.30 7.43 -9.02
N HIS A 264 -8.74 8.54 -9.60
CA HIS A 264 -7.85 9.42 -10.36
C HIS A 264 -7.70 10.77 -9.65
N VAL A 265 -8.21 10.93 -8.42
CA VAL A 265 -8.25 12.22 -7.72
C VAL A 265 -6.85 12.77 -7.42
N PHE A 266 -5.85 11.89 -7.33
CA PHE A 266 -4.45 12.27 -7.17
C PHE A 266 -3.78 12.77 -8.46
N ILE A 267 -4.46 12.61 -9.60
CA ILE A 267 -3.97 12.89 -10.96
C ILE A 267 -4.83 13.99 -11.58
N ASP A 268 -6.15 13.87 -11.51
CA ASP A 268 -7.15 14.83 -11.97
C ASP A 268 -8.43 14.75 -11.11
N PRO A 269 -8.68 15.74 -10.23
CA PRO A 269 -9.90 15.83 -9.43
C PRO A 269 -11.19 15.93 -10.25
N SER A 270 -11.11 16.29 -11.54
CA SER A 270 -12.26 16.40 -12.45
C SER A 270 -12.66 15.07 -13.10
N TYR A 271 -11.86 14.00 -12.92
CA TYR A 271 -12.24 12.66 -13.35
C TYR A 271 -13.20 12.03 -12.35
N LEU A 272 -14.49 12.31 -12.53
CA LEU A 272 -15.55 11.89 -11.63
C LEU A 272 -15.79 10.39 -11.74
N THR A 273 -16.38 9.83 -10.69
CA THR A 273 -16.78 8.41 -10.67
C THR A 273 -17.73 8.05 -11.83
N VAL A 274 -18.56 8.99 -12.29
CA VAL A 274 -19.45 8.79 -13.45
C VAL A 274 -18.65 8.60 -14.75
N ASP A 275 -17.57 9.35 -14.95
CA ASP A 275 -16.73 9.24 -16.15
C ASP A 275 -16.04 7.87 -16.20
N ALA A 276 -15.45 7.44 -15.08
CA ALA A 276 -14.84 6.13 -14.95
C ALA A 276 -15.81 5.00 -15.28
N MET A 277 -17.06 5.11 -14.78
CA MET A 277 -18.07 4.11 -15.07
C MET A 277 -18.51 4.12 -16.54
N ALA A 278 -18.59 5.30 -17.17
CA ALA A 278 -18.86 5.38 -18.60
C ALA A 278 -17.75 4.70 -19.42
N ASP A 279 -16.48 4.92 -19.06
CA ASP A 279 -15.34 4.27 -19.71
C ASP A 279 -15.41 2.74 -19.56
N TYR A 280 -15.68 2.23 -18.35
CA TYR A 280 -15.84 0.78 -18.13
C TYR A 280 -16.99 0.18 -18.94
N VAL A 281 -18.14 0.87 -19.02
CA VAL A 281 -19.26 0.43 -19.86
C VAL A 281 -18.87 0.40 -21.33
N ASN A 282 -18.23 1.46 -21.83
CA ASN A 282 -17.84 1.58 -23.23
C ASN A 282 -16.87 0.46 -23.64
N ILE A 283 -15.87 0.17 -22.81
CA ILE A 283 -14.89 -0.89 -23.05
C ILE A 283 -15.59 -2.25 -23.15
N VAL A 284 -16.50 -2.55 -22.22
CA VAL A 284 -17.24 -3.83 -22.23
C VAL A 284 -18.12 -3.95 -23.47
N LEU A 285 -18.83 -2.89 -23.84
CA LEU A 285 -19.67 -2.88 -25.04
C LEU A 285 -18.85 -3.06 -26.31
N LEU A 286 -17.68 -2.42 -26.40
CA LEU A 286 -16.80 -2.53 -27.55
C LEU A 286 -16.16 -3.91 -27.64
N ALA A 287 -15.73 -4.49 -26.52
CA ALA A 287 -15.25 -5.87 -26.49
C ALA A 287 -16.32 -6.86 -26.99
N LEU A 288 -17.59 -6.65 -26.63
CA LEU A 288 -18.71 -7.46 -27.13
C LEU A 288 -18.93 -7.28 -28.64
N ASP A 289 -18.84 -6.05 -29.16
CA ASP A 289 -18.97 -5.76 -30.60
C ASP A 289 -17.83 -6.40 -31.41
N GLU A 290 -16.62 -6.44 -30.85
CA GLU A 290 -15.46 -7.14 -31.40
C GLU A 290 -15.56 -8.68 -31.30
N GLY A 291 -16.63 -9.22 -30.70
CA GLY A 291 -16.86 -10.66 -30.58
C GLY A 291 -16.06 -11.35 -29.47
N ARG A 292 -15.52 -10.59 -28.51
CA ARG A 292 -14.81 -11.12 -27.35
C ARG A 292 -15.77 -11.71 -26.34
N ASN A 293 -15.42 -12.87 -25.77
CA ASN A 293 -16.27 -13.56 -24.79
C ASN A 293 -15.65 -13.62 -23.39
N ARG A 294 -14.44 -13.09 -23.20
CA ARG A 294 -13.75 -13.09 -21.90
C ARG A 294 -13.31 -11.69 -21.50
N LEU A 295 -13.65 -11.30 -20.28
CA LEU A 295 -13.14 -10.12 -19.60
C LEU A 295 -12.28 -10.56 -18.42
N ILE A 296 -11.02 -10.14 -18.41
CA ILE A 296 -10.11 -10.25 -17.28
C ILE A 296 -10.09 -8.90 -16.58
N ILE A 297 -10.26 -8.88 -15.27
CA ILE A 297 -10.17 -7.65 -14.49
C ILE A 297 -8.84 -7.73 -13.74
N ASP A 298 -7.89 -6.90 -14.17
CA ASP A 298 -6.58 -6.81 -13.53
C ASP A 298 -6.60 -5.68 -12.49
N ILE A 299 -6.60 -6.10 -11.23
CA ILE A 299 -6.45 -5.25 -10.04
C ILE A 299 -5.13 -5.53 -9.32
N THR A 300 -4.15 -6.13 -10.01
CA THR A 300 -2.84 -6.42 -9.43
C THR A 300 -2.18 -5.11 -8.99
N GLY A 301 -1.58 -5.10 -7.80
CA GLY A 301 -0.96 -3.89 -7.24
C GLY A 301 -1.96 -2.78 -6.84
N ASN A 302 -3.27 -2.98 -7.03
CA ASN A 302 -4.28 -1.98 -6.73
C ASN A 302 -4.34 -1.68 -5.24
N ILE A 303 -4.22 -0.39 -4.91
CA ILE A 303 -4.08 0.09 -3.54
C ILE A 303 -5.40 0.52 -2.90
N GLY A 304 -6.52 0.32 -3.59
CA GLY A 304 -7.84 0.81 -3.22
C GLY A 304 -8.16 2.13 -3.91
N GLY A 305 -8.83 3.05 -3.21
CA GLY A 305 -9.33 4.31 -3.75
C GLY A 305 -10.78 4.55 -3.32
N ASP A 306 -11.56 5.17 -4.19
CA ASP A 306 -13.00 5.32 -4.01
C ASP A 306 -13.70 3.96 -4.13
N ALA A 307 -14.10 3.38 -2.98
CA ALA A 307 -14.76 2.08 -2.97
C ALA A 307 -16.11 2.09 -3.70
N MET A 308 -16.74 3.26 -3.95
CA MET A 308 -17.94 3.33 -4.77
C MET A 308 -17.68 2.91 -6.22
N ARG A 309 -16.49 3.21 -6.77
CA ARG A 309 -16.11 2.73 -8.12
C ARG A 309 -16.05 1.21 -8.19
N ALA A 310 -15.49 0.58 -7.15
CA ALA A 310 -15.48 -0.88 -7.06
C ALA A 310 -16.90 -1.46 -6.97
N PHE A 311 -17.80 -0.83 -6.20
CA PHE A 311 -19.20 -1.26 -6.12
C PHE A 311 -19.98 -1.06 -7.41
N TYR A 312 -19.76 0.05 -8.12
CA TYR A 312 -20.38 0.28 -9.42
C TYR A 312 -19.87 -0.70 -10.48
N LEU A 313 -18.57 -1.00 -10.52
CA LEU A 313 -18.03 -2.04 -11.40
C LEU A 313 -18.63 -3.42 -11.06
N PHE A 314 -18.72 -3.76 -9.78
CA PHE A 314 -19.38 -4.99 -9.35
C PHE A 314 -20.84 -5.05 -9.84
N LYS A 315 -21.59 -3.96 -9.69
CA LYS A 315 -22.98 -3.87 -10.15
C LYS A 315 -23.14 -3.87 -11.67
N LEU A 316 -22.17 -3.34 -12.40
CA LEU A 316 -22.12 -3.41 -13.86
C LEU A 316 -22.06 -4.88 -14.33
N LEU A 317 -21.23 -5.69 -13.68
CA LEU A 317 -21.02 -7.09 -14.04
C LEU A 317 -22.07 -8.04 -13.43
N PHE A 318 -22.58 -7.70 -12.25
CA PHE A 318 -23.51 -8.52 -11.46
C PHE A 318 -24.71 -7.67 -10.98
N PRO A 319 -25.59 -7.21 -11.89
CA PRO A 319 -26.65 -6.25 -11.56
C PRO A 319 -27.59 -6.73 -10.46
N ASP A 320 -27.90 -8.04 -10.45
CA ASP A 320 -28.83 -8.66 -9.50
C ASP A 320 -28.19 -9.04 -8.16
N LYS A 321 -26.86 -8.88 -8.01
CA LYS A 321 -26.14 -9.26 -6.78
C LYS A 321 -25.93 -8.05 -5.90
N VAL A 322 -26.07 -8.22 -4.59
CA VAL A 322 -25.74 -7.18 -3.60
C VAL A 322 -24.24 -7.32 -3.27
N PRO A 323 -23.43 -6.25 -3.38
CA PRO A 323 -22.03 -6.30 -2.98
C PRO A 323 -21.89 -6.66 -1.50
N HIS A 324 -20.98 -7.58 -1.18
CA HIS A 324 -20.64 -7.91 0.20
C HIS A 324 -19.47 -7.05 0.66
N ILE A 325 -19.71 -6.17 1.64
CA ILE A 325 -18.72 -5.16 2.07
C ILE A 325 -17.81 -5.70 3.19
N ALA A 326 -18.26 -6.72 3.92
CA ALA A 326 -17.51 -7.39 5.00
C ALA A 326 -16.97 -6.47 6.13
N SER A 327 -17.35 -5.18 6.18
CA SER A 327 -16.94 -4.25 7.22
C SER A 327 -17.46 -4.70 8.59
N ARG A 328 -16.57 -4.69 9.59
CA ARG A 328 -16.90 -4.95 10.99
C ARG A 328 -16.57 -3.71 11.80
N VAL A 329 -17.60 -2.95 12.18
CA VAL A 329 -17.42 -1.79 13.05
C VAL A 329 -18.15 -2.07 14.36
N ARG A 330 -17.40 -2.15 15.46
CA ARG A 330 -18.01 -2.29 16.78
C ARG A 330 -18.70 -0.97 17.14
N ARG A 331 -19.97 -1.05 17.51
CA ARG A 331 -20.71 0.12 18.00
C ARG A 331 -19.99 0.72 19.22
N SER A 332 -19.76 2.03 19.18
CA SER A 332 -19.13 2.79 20.26
C SER A 332 -19.83 4.14 20.42
N LYS A 333 -19.64 4.80 21.56
CA LYS A 333 -20.19 6.15 21.77
C LYS A 333 -19.64 7.14 20.74
N ALA A 334 -18.39 6.98 20.32
CA ALA A 334 -17.78 7.80 19.27
C ALA A 334 -18.48 7.59 17.91
N LEU A 335 -18.76 6.33 17.54
CA LEU A 335 -19.48 6.03 16.31
C LEU A 335 -20.91 6.56 16.35
N ASP A 336 -21.62 6.40 17.47
CA ASP A 336 -22.98 6.95 17.65
C ASP A 336 -22.99 8.49 17.46
N LEU A 337 -21.97 9.19 17.97
CA LEU A 337 -21.82 10.64 17.79
C LEU A 337 -21.49 11.03 16.35
N ILE A 338 -20.60 10.29 15.67
CA ILE A 338 -20.29 10.49 14.25
C ILE A 338 -21.56 10.33 13.42
N THR A 339 -22.32 9.24 13.63
CA THR A 339 -23.59 9.00 12.93
C THR A 339 -24.61 10.10 13.21
N TYR A 340 -24.74 10.55 14.46
CA TYR A 340 -25.64 11.65 14.82
C TYR A 340 -25.24 12.96 14.13
N ALA A 341 -23.96 13.35 14.18
CA ALA A 341 -23.46 14.54 13.50
C ALA A 341 -23.70 14.48 11.97
N SER A 342 -23.55 13.30 11.38
CA SER A 342 -23.77 13.06 9.96
C SER A 342 -25.21 13.28 9.52
N GLN A 343 -26.19 12.94 10.37
CA GLN A 343 -27.61 13.17 10.09
C GLN A 343 -27.98 14.67 10.13
N LEU A 344 -27.13 15.49 10.73
CA LEU A 344 -27.31 16.94 10.83
C LEU A 344 -26.60 17.72 9.72
N ALA A 345 -25.70 17.08 8.96
CA ALA A 345 -24.98 17.71 7.86
C ALA A 345 -25.92 18.03 6.68
N THR A 346 -25.73 19.19 6.05
CA THR A 346 -26.52 19.62 4.87
C THR A 346 -25.90 19.11 3.57
N GLU A 347 -26.67 19.08 2.47
CA GLU A 347 -26.21 18.62 1.15
C GLU A 347 -24.95 19.35 0.62
N ASP A 348 -24.65 20.58 1.08
CA ASP A 348 -23.44 21.33 0.69
C ASP A 348 -22.18 20.88 1.47
N GLU A 349 -22.33 20.14 2.57
CA GLU A 349 -21.23 19.58 3.37
C GLU A 349 -20.88 18.13 2.95
N PHE A 350 -21.56 17.60 1.92
CA PHE A 350 -21.50 16.18 1.52
C PHE A 350 -20.22 15.74 0.81
N ASP A 351 -19.34 16.66 0.40
CA ASP A 351 -18.05 16.29 -0.19
C ASP A 351 -17.14 15.54 0.82
N HIS A 352 -17.45 15.63 2.12
CA HIS A 352 -16.78 14.86 3.18
C HIS A 352 -17.55 13.59 3.60
N ALA A 353 -18.71 13.31 2.99
CA ALA A 353 -19.62 12.23 3.39
C ALA A 353 -19.39 10.88 2.68
N SER A 354 -18.32 10.73 1.91
CA SER A 354 -17.97 9.45 1.28
C SER A 354 -17.78 8.33 2.32
N LEU A 355 -17.23 8.64 3.49
CA LEU A 355 -17.07 7.72 4.62
C LEU A 355 -18.41 7.29 5.25
N LEU A 356 -19.43 8.13 5.16
CA LEU A 356 -20.72 7.98 5.83
C LEU A 356 -21.76 7.26 4.98
N GLN A 357 -21.62 7.29 3.65
CA GLN A 357 -22.42 6.45 2.75
C GLN A 357 -22.29 4.97 3.11
N TYR A 358 -21.10 4.50 3.49
CA TYR A 358 -20.88 3.10 3.91
C TYR A 358 -21.58 2.74 5.24
N LEU A 359 -21.78 3.69 6.14
CA LEU A 359 -22.41 3.44 7.44
C LEU A 359 -23.94 3.53 7.39
N ASN A 360 -24.49 4.21 6.38
CA ASN A 360 -25.93 4.47 6.26
C ASN A 360 -26.71 3.37 5.53
N TYR A 361 -26.07 2.37 4.93
CA TYR A 361 -26.80 1.25 4.30
C TYR A 361 -27.23 0.22 5.35
N PRO A 362 -28.55 0.06 5.64
CA PRO A 362 -29.05 -0.77 6.74
C PRO A 362 -28.75 -2.27 6.59
N TYR A 363 -28.40 -2.73 5.38
CA TYR A 363 -28.04 -4.12 5.10
C TYR A 363 -26.56 -4.46 5.36
N LEU A 364 -25.75 -3.47 5.77
CA LEU A 364 -24.31 -3.64 6.03
C LEU A 364 -23.96 -3.85 7.50
N ALA A 365 -24.91 -3.58 8.40
CA ALA A 365 -24.76 -3.87 9.82
C ALA A 365 -25.27 -5.30 10.09
N THR A 366 -24.38 -6.29 10.07
CA THR A 366 -24.70 -7.62 10.60
C THR A 366 -24.51 -7.62 12.12
N PRO A 367 -25.36 -8.34 12.89
CA PRO A 367 -25.14 -8.51 14.32
C PRO A 367 -23.80 -9.20 14.58
N ASP A 368 -23.17 -8.87 15.71
CA ASP A 368 -21.85 -9.34 16.15
C ASP A 368 -21.55 -10.76 15.67
N LEU A 369 -20.72 -10.87 14.64
CA LEU A 369 -20.11 -12.14 14.29
C LEU A 369 -19.16 -12.48 15.44
N GLU A 370 -19.47 -13.51 16.22
CA GLU A 370 -18.51 -14.07 17.17
C GLU A 370 -17.17 -14.26 16.45
N GLY A 371 -16.11 -13.70 17.02
CA GLY A 371 -14.76 -13.72 16.47
C GLY A 371 -14.16 -15.13 16.51
N GLY A 372 -14.75 -16.07 15.77
CA GLY A 372 -14.10 -17.29 15.37
C GLY A 372 -13.23 -16.96 14.17
N GLY A 373 -11.91 -16.94 14.38
CA GLY A 373 -10.96 -17.08 13.29
C GLY A 373 -11.15 -18.45 12.65
N ILE A 374 -12.07 -18.53 11.69
CA ILE A 374 -12.26 -19.73 10.88
C ILE A 374 -11.33 -19.55 9.68
N CYS A 375 -10.18 -20.22 9.72
CA CYS A 375 -9.43 -20.52 8.51
C CYS A 375 -10.35 -21.31 7.58
N ARG A 376 -10.57 -20.83 6.36
CA ARG A 376 -11.15 -21.68 5.32
C ARG A 376 -10.04 -22.63 4.87
N HIS A 377 -10.17 -23.89 5.30
CA HIS A 377 -9.34 -25.02 4.92
C HIS A 377 -9.33 -25.29 3.41
#